data_AF-A0AAW9NDV5-F1
#
_entry.id   AF-A0AAW9NDV5-F1
#
_cell.length_a   1.000
_cell.length_b   1.000
_cell.length_c   1.000
_cell.angle_alpha   90.00
_cell.angle_beta   90.00
_cell.angle_gamma   90.00
#
_symmetry.space_group_name_H-M   'P 1'
#
loop_
_entity.id
_entity.type
_entity.pdbx_description
1 polymer ?
#
loop_
_entity_poly.entity_id
_entity_poly.type
_entity_poly.pdbx_seq_one_letter_code
_entity_poly.pdbx_strand_id
1 'polypeptide(L)' 'MFIHKIDEDLSLKLLELKDAERVFEITNQSREYLQEWLPWLDNTTKLEDTKGFINMCLKGFAENKSVNTVIIYKGQIVG' A
#
# COMPACT_ATOMS: atom_id res chain seq x y z
N MET A 1 1.84 -10.49 13.00
CA MET A 1 1.97 -9.30 12.13
C MET A 1 3.36 -9.34 11.53
N PHE A 2 3.49 -9.34 10.20
CA PHE A 2 4.78 -9.38 9.52
C PHE A 2 5.35 -7.96 9.43
N ILE A 3 6.50 -7.74 10.06
CA ILE A 3 7.33 -6.54 9.92
C ILE A 3 8.77 -7.01 9.70
N HIS A 4 9.40 -6.48 8.66
CA HIS A 4 10.81 -6.63 8.39
C HIS A 4 11.52 -5.29 8.66
N LYS A 5 12.24 -5.21 9.78
CA LYS A 5 13.01 -4.02 10.16
C LYS A 5 14.25 -3.92 9.28
N ILE A 6 14.44 -2.78 8.62
CA ILE A 6 15.64 -2.48 7.82
C ILE A 6 16.66 -1.76 8.72
N ASP A 7 16.22 -0.69 9.38
CA ASP A 7 17.01 0.05 10.37
C ASP A 7 16.11 0.62 11.50
N GLU A 8 16.60 1.56 12.29
CA GLU A 8 15.86 2.17 13.40
C GLU A 8 14.57 2.88 12.98
N ASP A 9 14.57 3.52 11.80
CA ASP A 9 13.48 4.34 11.30
C ASP A 9 12.71 3.68 10.16
N LEU A 10 13.31 2.71 9.46
CA LEU A 10 12.78 2.11 8.23
C LEU A 10 12.41 0.64 8.43
N SER A 11 11.20 0.27 7.98
CA SER A 11 10.76 -1.12 7.94
C SER A 11 9.77 -1.39 6.81
N LEU A 12 9.66 -2.65 6.41
CA LEU A 12 8.61 -3.13 5.54
C LEU A 12 7.55 -3.84 6.37
N LYS A 13 6.28 -3.54 6.12
CA LYS A 13 5.15 -4.19 6.78
C LYS A 13 4.27 -4.83 5.71
N LEU A 14 3.78 -6.04 5.96
CA LEU A 14 2.79 -6.66 5.08
C LEU A 14 1.55 -5.77 5.01
N LEU A 15 1.07 -5.49 3.80
CA LEU A 15 -0.10 -4.67 3.56
C LEU A 15 -1.36 -5.32 4.16
N GLU A 16 -2.11 -4.58 4.99
CA GLU A 16 -3.34 -5.05 5.65
C GLU A 16 -4.53 -4.13 5.35
N LEU A 17 -5.77 -4.63 5.50
CA LEU A 17 -6.98 -3.83 5.25
C LEU A 17 -7.07 -2.56 6.10
N LYS A 18 -6.54 -2.58 7.32
CA LYS A 18 -6.51 -1.40 8.21
C LYS A 18 -5.61 -0.28 7.68
N ASP A 19 -4.71 -0.57 6.73
CA ASP A 19 -3.81 0.42 6.14
C ASP A 19 -4.47 1.17 4.96
N ALA A 20 -5.66 0.73 4.52
CA ALA A 20 -6.32 1.24 3.33
C ALA A 20 -6.50 2.76 3.32
N GLU A 21 -6.92 3.34 4.44
CA GLU A 21 -7.14 4.79 4.56
C GLU A 21 -5.84 5.55 4.31
N ARG A 22 -4.76 5.14 4.97
CA ARG A 22 -3.46 5.79 4.85
C ARG A 22 -2.84 5.60 3.47
N VAL A 23 -2.94 4.41 2.87
CA VAL A 23 -2.46 4.13 1.52
C VAL A 23 -3.22 4.98 0.49
N PHE A 24 -4.55 5.06 0.62
CA PHE A 24 -5.37 5.89 -0.26
C PHE A 24 -5.03 7.37 -0.11
N GLU A 25 -4.80 7.85 1.12
CA GLU A 25 -4.39 9.21 1.42
C GLU A 25 -3.07 9.60 0.72
N ILE A 26 -1.99 8.84 0.92
CA ILE A 26 -0.68 9.15 0.32
C ILE A 26 -0.68 9.01 -1.21
N THR A 27 -1.50 8.09 -1.72
CA THR A 27 -1.72 7.93 -3.17
C THR A 27 -2.39 9.17 -3.74
N ASN A 28 -3.42 9.68 -3.08
CA ASN A 28 -4.12 10.89 -3.52
C ASN A 28 -3.27 12.15 -3.40
N GLN A 29 -2.46 12.27 -2.34
CA GLN A 29 -1.51 13.38 -2.17
C GLN A 29 -0.51 13.46 -3.33
N SER A 30 -0.16 12.30 -3.92
CA SER A 30 0.81 12.21 -5.02
C SER A 30 0.14 12.00 -6.39
N ARG A 31 -1.20 12.01 -6.47
CA ARG A 31 -1.95 11.55 -7.65
C ARG A 31 -1.60 12.33 -8.92
N GLU A 32 -1.51 13.65 -8.83
CA GLU A 32 -1.25 14.50 -10.00
C GLU A 32 0.09 14.16 -10.67
N TYR A 33 1.10 13.82 -9.87
CA TYR A 33 2.41 13.39 -10.36
C TYR A 33 2.39 11.94 -10.82
N LEU A 34 1.78 11.04 -10.04
CA LEU A 34 1.80 9.61 -10.31
C LEU A 34 0.93 9.21 -11.52
N GLN A 35 -0.15 9.94 -11.82
CA GLN A 35 -1.05 9.63 -12.94
C GLN A 35 -0.37 9.69 -14.31
N GLU A 36 0.75 10.43 -14.41
CA GLU A 36 1.58 10.44 -15.63
C GLU A 36 2.21 9.06 -15.91
N TRP A 37 2.42 8.25 -14.88
CA TRP A 37 3.19 7.01 -14.93
C TRP A 37 2.39 5.75 -14.55
N LEU A 38 1.30 5.91 -13.80
CA LEU A 38 0.55 4.82 -13.18
C LEU A 38 -0.93 4.83 -13.65
N PRO A 39 -1.26 4.15 -14.76
CA PRO A 39 -2.62 4.16 -15.34
C PRO A 39 -3.73 3.63 -14.44
N TRP A 40 -3.40 2.86 -13.40
CA TRP A 40 -4.40 2.33 -12.46
C TRP A 40 -5.02 3.41 -11.57
N LEU A 41 -4.41 4.60 -11.50
CA LEU A 41 -4.93 5.72 -10.69
C LEU A 41 -6.28 6.21 -11.19
N ASP A 42 -6.52 6.20 -12.50
CA ASP A 42 -7.82 6.60 -13.09
C ASP A 42 -8.98 5.74 -12.57
N ASN A 43 -8.69 4.49 -12.21
CA ASN A 43 -9.68 3.53 -11.71
C ASN A 43 -9.73 3.45 -10.17
N THR A 44 -8.79 4.08 -9.48
CA THR A 44 -8.70 4.04 -8.02
C THR A 44 -9.10 5.39 -7.46
N THR A 45 -10.39 5.69 -7.39
CA THR A 45 -10.90 7.04 -7.05
C THR A 45 -11.57 7.09 -5.68
N LYS A 46 -11.81 5.94 -5.05
CA LYS A 46 -12.46 5.80 -3.76
C LYS A 46 -11.65 4.87 -2.86
N LEU A 47 -11.84 5.03 -1.55
CA LEU A 47 -11.23 4.15 -0.54
C LEU A 47 -11.55 2.67 -0.80
N GLU A 48 -12.75 2.36 -1.27
CA GLU A 48 -13.17 0.99 -1.58
C GLU A 48 -12.34 0.35 -2.70
N ASP A 49 -11.86 1.13 -3.67
CA ASP A 49 -10.99 0.62 -4.74
C ASP A 49 -9.64 0.16 -4.14
N THR A 50 -9.10 0.95 -3.20
CA THR A 50 -7.87 0.61 -2.47
C THR A 50 -8.08 -0.61 -1.57
N LYS A 51 -9.22 -0.72 -0.88
CA LYS A 51 -9.58 -1.94 -0.12
C LYS A 51 -9.67 -3.17 -1.03
N GLY A 52 -10.22 -3.01 -2.24
CA GLY A 52 -10.27 -4.06 -3.26
C GLY A 52 -8.87 -4.55 -3.66
N PHE A 53 -7.96 -3.61 -3.94
CA PHE A 53 -6.55 -3.91 -4.22
C PHE A 53 -5.87 -4.63 -3.06
N ILE A 54 -6.06 -4.18 -1.81
CA ILE A 54 -5.49 -4.83 -0.63
C ILE A 54 -6.01 -6.26 -0.46
N ASN A 55 -7.30 -6.49 -0.66
CA ASN A 55 -7.86 -7.85 -0.62
C ASN A 55 -7.23 -8.76 -1.68
N MET A 56 -7.03 -8.25 -2.90
CA MET A 56 -6.33 -8.98 -3.95
C MET A 56 -4.88 -9.30 -3.53
N CYS A 57 -4.17 -8.36 -2.93
CA CYS A 57 -2.81 -8.56 -2.43
C CYS A 57 -2.75 -9.62 -1.32
N LEU A 58 -3.68 -9.58 -0.37
CA LEU A 58 -3.78 -10.55 0.73
C LEU A 58 -4.08 -11.96 0.20
N LYS A 59 -4.96 -12.08 -0.80
CA LYS A 59 -5.20 -13.35 -1.50
C LYS A 59 -3.94 -13.85 -2.21
N GLY A 60 -3.24 -12.98 -2.92
CA GLY A 60 -1.97 -13.33 -3.59
C GLY A 60 -0.89 -13.79 -2.60
N PHE A 61 -0.83 -13.19 -1.41
CA PHE A 61 0.04 -13.62 -0.32
C PHE A 61 -0.34 -15.00 0.22
N ALA A 62 -1.62 -15.23 0.52
CA ALA A 62 -2.11 -16.54 0.99
C ALA A 62 -1.87 -17.66 -0.03
N GLU A 63 -1.88 -17.34 -1.32
CA GLU A 63 -1.59 -18.26 -2.43
C GLU A 63 -0.08 -18.40 -2.75
N ASN A 64 0.81 -17.75 -1.99
CA ASN A 64 2.27 -17.69 -2.25
C ASN A 64 2.63 -17.15 -3.66
N LYS A 65 1.80 -16.27 -4.23
CA LYS A 65 2.02 -15.67 -5.56
C LYS A 65 2.64 -14.28 -5.53
N SER A 66 2.46 -13.55 -4.42
CA SER A 66 2.94 -12.18 -4.30
C SER A 66 3.19 -11.81 -2.85
N VAL A 67 4.14 -10.92 -2.61
CA VAL A 67 4.34 -10.25 -1.33
C VAL A 67 4.22 -8.76 -1.57
N ASN A 68 3.17 -8.13 -1.04
CA ASN A 68 2.94 -6.70 -1.15
C ASN A 68 3.12 -6.07 0.23
N THR A 69 4.07 -5.15 0.33
CA THR A 69 4.42 -4.48 1.58
C THR A 69 4.28 -2.98 1.44
N VAL A 70 3.99 -2.32 2.55
CA VAL A 70 4.15 -0.87 2.71
C VAL A 70 5.51 -0.56 3.31
N ILE A 71 6.05 0.59 2.92
CA ILE A 71 7.24 1.20 3.49
C ILE A 71 6.80 2.03 4.70
N ILE A 72 7.32 1.64 5.87
CA ILE A 72 7.15 2.37 7.12
C ILE A 72 8.43 3.17 7.37
N TYR A 73 8.30 4.49 7.42
CA TYR A 73 9.37 5.39 7.85
C TYR A 73 8.93 6.18 9.08
N LYS A 74 9.72 6.12 10.17
CA LYS A 74 9.42 6.76 11.46
C LYS A 74 8.01 6.45 11.98
N GLY A 75 7.59 5.19 11.82
CA GLY A 75 6.30 4.69 12.25
C GLY A 75 5.11 5.07 11.35
N GLN A 76 5.34 5.73 10.21
CA GLN A 76 4.30 6.15 9.28
C GLN A 76 4.42 5.41 7.94
N ILE A 77 3.29 5.06 7.33
CA ILE A 77 3.26 4.57 5.95
C ILE A 77 3.58 5.74 5.02
N VAL A 78 4.59 5.55 4.18
CA VAL A 78 5.08 6.55 3.22
C VAL A 78 5.14 6.03 1.78
N GLY A 79 4.92 4.73 1.55
CA GLY A 79 4.92 4.10 0.23
C GLY A 79 4.59 2.63 0.28
#